data_AF-A0A2K8ZAN8-F1
#
_entry.id   AF-A0A2K8ZAN8-F1
#
_cell.length_a   1.000
_cell.length_b   1.000
_cell.length_c   1.000
_cell.angle_alpha   90.00
_cell.angle_beta   90.00
_cell.angle_gamma   90.00
#
_symmetry.space_group_name_H-M   'P 1'
#
loop_
_entity.id
_entity.type
_entity.pdbx_description
1 polymer ?
#
loop_
_entity_poly.entity_id
_entity_poly.type
_entity_poly.pdbx_seq_one_letter_code
_entity_poly.pdbx_strand_id
1 'polypeptide(L)'
;MKLLIFPFLLFTSFICSGQDTKGQFIKDKKTGCIVWYKTGFAEDSVSWRGGCINGFANGPGVFTGYTKGQPTSKYEGQLTKGKPNGAGVFTFANNSLTLAGNFSQGEILNLREDCLPHVHKQIVFRSDSLDYYIGDNGEKQLYYQALVPVGKPKGALVLLPGTGETTEHVISSTQQLCELAYDHQLAVIVPSINQRLTMTKGVVHLLNALLASAIKEYAIPKEKFVIGGFSMGGLFSLRYTELAVENPANTTAVPLAVFSCDGPVDLATIYGNFKKKLAKFPGAPEPSYGIRELEQYCNGSPLQVPQPYIYYSCYSHSQVDGGNAKFLKDTPVRIYNDVDPNWWMVNRDVDMYDMNALDQSAMILFLMDRGNKGAEFINALGKGRRIEGNRHPHSWSIIEPRELISWMLKYMG
;
A
#
# COMPACT_ATOMS: atom_id res chain seq x y z
N MET A 1 -21.16 -42.61 34.86
CA MET A 1 -20.19 -42.04 33.90
C MET A 1 -20.36 -40.53 33.91
N LYS A 2 -19.47 -39.79 34.59
CA LYS A 2 -19.55 -38.32 34.71
C LYS A 2 -19.14 -37.69 33.37
N LEU A 3 -20.07 -37.03 32.68
CA LEU A 3 -19.75 -36.20 31.52
C LEU A 3 -19.06 -34.91 32.02
N LEU A 4 -17.78 -34.78 31.70
CA LEU A 4 -17.05 -33.51 31.79
C LEU A 4 -17.48 -32.62 30.62
N ILE A 5 -18.17 -31.53 30.92
CA ILE A 5 -18.44 -30.45 29.97
C ILE A 5 -17.18 -29.59 29.94
N PHE A 6 -16.38 -29.72 28.89
CA PHE A 6 -15.32 -28.75 28.59
C PHE A 6 -15.99 -27.50 27.99
N PRO A 7 -15.84 -26.31 28.60
CA PRO A 7 -16.28 -25.09 27.96
C PRO A 7 -15.36 -24.82 26.78
N PHE A 8 -15.91 -24.89 25.58
CA PHE A 8 -15.27 -24.44 24.35
C PHE A 8 -15.03 -22.93 24.48
N LEU A 9 -13.82 -22.55 24.90
CA LEU A 9 -13.34 -21.17 24.81
C LEU A 9 -13.27 -20.83 23.32
N LEU A 10 -14.34 -20.21 22.80
CA LEU A 10 -14.35 -19.49 21.55
C LEU A 10 -13.29 -18.40 21.64
N PHE A 11 -12.06 -18.72 21.22
CA PHE A 11 -11.11 -17.71 20.81
C PHE A 11 -11.71 -17.02 19.58
N THR A 12 -12.42 -15.91 19.80
CA THR A 12 -12.69 -14.97 18.73
C THR A 12 -11.34 -14.36 18.36
N SER A 13 -10.65 -15.00 17.44
CA SER A 13 -9.51 -14.41 16.75
C SER A 13 -9.98 -13.09 16.16
N PHE A 14 -9.50 -11.98 16.75
CA PHE A 14 -9.68 -10.67 16.14
C PHE A 14 -9.09 -10.76 14.74
N ILE A 15 -9.96 -10.69 13.73
CA ILE A 15 -9.55 -10.51 12.35
C ILE A 15 -8.97 -9.10 12.31
N CYS A 16 -7.67 -8.98 12.55
CA CYS A 16 -6.93 -7.75 12.29
C CYS A 16 -6.84 -7.62 10.77
N SER A 17 -7.87 -7.01 10.19
CA SER A 17 -7.78 -6.43 8.85
C SER A 17 -6.79 -5.27 8.96
N GLY A 18 -5.52 -5.52 8.60
CA GLY A 18 -4.45 -4.52 8.58
C GLY A 18 -4.57 -3.56 7.40
N GLN A 19 -5.77 -3.00 7.19
CA GLN A 19 -6.01 -1.86 6.33
C GLN A 19 -6.05 -0.62 7.21
N ASP A 20 -5.49 0.48 6.73
CA ASP A 20 -5.54 1.75 7.44
C ASP A 20 -7.01 2.18 7.63
N THR A 21 -7.41 2.50 8.87
CA THR A 21 -8.78 2.90 9.15
C THR A 21 -8.90 4.42 9.18
N LYS A 22 -10.03 4.93 8.71
CA LYS A 22 -10.32 6.37 8.74
C LYS A 22 -10.29 6.86 10.19
N GLY A 23 -9.41 7.81 10.49
CA GLY A 23 -9.37 8.46 11.79
C GLY A 23 -10.46 9.51 11.99
N GLN A 24 -10.78 9.78 13.25
CA GLN A 24 -11.72 10.84 13.65
C GLN A 24 -11.28 11.54 14.92
N PHE A 25 -11.77 12.77 15.11
CA PHE A 25 -11.57 13.52 16.33
C PHE A 25 -12.56 13.09 17.41
N ILE A 26 -12.04 12.64 18.55
CA ILE A 26 -12.82 12.19 19.71
C ILE A 26 -12.50 13.10 20.89
N LYS A 27 -13.55 13.54 21.58
CA LYS A 27 -13.44 14.34 22.80
C LYS A 27 -13.27 13.41 24.00
N ASP A 28 -12.17 13.57 24.75
CA ASP A 28 -12.00 12.93 26.06
C ASP A 28 -13.07 13.45 27.03
N LYS A 29 -13.86 12.52 27.59
CA LYS A 29 -14.96 12.85 28.50
C LYS A 29 -14.47 13.49 29.81
N LYS A 30 -13.24 13.22 30.23
CA LYS A 30 -12.68 13.73 31.50
C LYS A 30 -12.08 15.12 31.35
N THR A 31 -11.21 15.30 30.35
CA THR A 31 -10.48 16.56 30.17
C THR A 31 -11.19 17.54 29.23
N GLY A 32 -12.14 17.06 28.43
CA GLY A 32 -12.77 17.83 27.36
C GLY A 32 -11.87 18.06 26.15
N CYS A 33 -10.64 17.55 26.16
CA CYS A 33 -9.66 17.72 25.10
C CYS A 33 -9.95 16.79 23.93
N ILE A 34 -9.75 17.30 22.73
CA ILE A 34 -9.98 16.56 21.48
C ILE A 34 -8.68 15.91 21.02
N VAL A 35 -8.73 14.60 20.78
CA VAL A 35 -7.64 13.78 20.26
C VAL A 35 -8.12 13.12 18.96
N TRP A 36 -7.23 13.02 17.98
CA TRP A 36 -7.47 12.26 16.77
C TRP A 36 -7.11 10.79 17.02
N TYR A 37 -8.02 9.90 16.67
CA TYR A 37 -7.87 8.46 16.87
C TYR A 37 -8.34 7.69 15.62
N LYS A 38 -7.54 6.70 15.18
CA LYS A 38 -7.94 5.75 14.14
C LYS A 38 -8.98 4.79 14.71
N THR A 39 -10.25 5.00 14.35
CA THR A 39 -11.38 4.24 14.92
C THR A 39 -11.85 3.14 13.98
N GLY A 40 -12.46 2.12 14.58
CA GLY A 40 -13.21 1.10 13.87
C GLY A 40 -14.69 1.03 14.25
N PHE A 41 -15.10 1.66 15.37
CA PHE A 41 -16.43 1.48 15.95
C PHE A 41 -17.02 2.78 16.48
N ALA A 42 -18.35 2.89 16.47
CA ALA A 42 -19.07 4.07 16.98
C ALA A 42 -18.88 4.25 18.50
N GLU A 43 -18.59 3.16 19.21
CA GLU A 43 -18.37 3.15 20.65
C GLU A 43 -16.91 3.44 21.04
N ASP A 44 -16.05 3.78 20.08
CA ASP A 44 -14.66 4.11 20.36
C ASP A 44 -14.55 5.38 21.23
N SER A 45 -13.61 5.39 22.16
CA SER A 45 -13.37 6.52 23.08
C SER A 45 -11.88 6.70 23.37
N VAL A 46 -11.53 7.85 23.96
CA VAL A 46 -10.14 8.19 24.28
C VAL A 46 -10.00 8.73 25.70
N SER A 47 -8.84 8.51 26.31
CA SER A 47 -8.37 9.25 27.49
C SER A 47 -7.10 10.00 27.12
N TRP A 48 -6.95 11.24 27.61
CA TRP A 48 -5.76 12.06 27.36
C TRP A 48 -5.11 12.53 28.67
N ARG A 49 -3.78 12.48 28.71
CA ARG A 49 -2.96 13.09 29.75
C ARG A 49 -1.86 13.91 29.08
N GLY A 50 -1.99 15.23 29.13
CA GLY A 50 -1.02 16.18 28.58
C GLY A 50 -1.61 17.58 28.48
N GLY A 51 -0.96 18.45 27.72
CA GLY A 51 -1.45 19.81 27.47
C GLY A 51 -2.74 19.83 26.64
N CYS A 52 -3.51 20.90 26.80
CA CYS A 52 -4.77 21.10 26.08
C CYS A 52 -4.88 22.57 25.67
N ILE A 53 -4.71 22.86 24.38
CA ILE A 53 -4.67 24.21 23.83
C ILE A 53 -5.81 24.35 22.84
N ASN A 54 -6.66 25.38 23.04
CA ASN A 54 -7.83 25.66 22.21
C ASN A 54 -8.77 24.44 22.04
N GLY A 55 -8.93 23.64 23.10
CA GLY A 55 -9.78 22.45 23.10
C GLY A 55 -9.15 21.20 22.47
N PHE A 56 -7.92 21.28 21.96
CA PHE A 56 -7.21 20.13 21.37
C PHE A 56 -6.05 19.68 22.25
N ALA A 57 -5.82 18.37 22.32
CA ALA A 57 -4.62 17.82 22.93
C ALA A 57 -3.37 18.36 22.23
N ASN A 58 -2.40 18.85 23.00
CA ASN A 58 -1.22 19.54 22.48
C ASN A 58 -0.01 19.38 23.42
N GLY A 59 1.17 19.20 22.83
CA GLY A 59 2.41 18.96 23.55
C GLY A 59 2.62 17.48 23.90
N PRO A 60 3.61 17.20 24.77
CA PRO A 60 3.94 15.83 25.14
C PRO A 60 2.85 15.26 26.04
N GLY A 61 2.52 13.99 25.83
CA GLY A 61 1.56 13.32 26.67
C GLY A 61 1.28 11.89 26.25
N VAL A 62 0.24 11.34 26.85
CA VAL A 62 -0.23 9.97 26.64
C VAL A 62 -1.71 10.00 26.32
N PHE A 63 -2.11 9.41 25.19
CA PHE A 63 -3.51 9.06 24.98
C PHE A 63 -3.69 7.54 24.93
N THR A 64 -4.81 7.05 25.43
CA THR A 64 -5.23 5.65 25.30
C THR A 64 -6.52 5.60 24.51
N GLY A 65 -6.54 4.81 23.45
CA GLY A 65 -7.72 4.50 22.67
C GLY A 65 -8.44 3.29 23.24
N TYR A 66 -9.77 3.35 23.28
CA TYR A 66 -10.63 2.28 23.77
C TYR A 66 -11.66 1.91 22.72
N THR A 67 -11.91 0.61 22.57
CA THR A 67 -12.98 0.08 21.73
C THR A 67 -13.89 -0.77 22.61
N LYS A 68 -15.19 -0.46 22.61
CA LYS A 68 -16.18 -1.11 23.50
C LYS A 68 -15.74 -1.12 24.97
N GLY A 69 -15.09 -0.04 25.40
CA GLY A 69 -14.57 0.16 26.76
C GLY A 69 -13.26 -0.55 27.09
N GLN A 70 -12.70 -1.37 26.18
CA GLN A 70 -11.42 -2.04 26.38
C GLN A 70 -10.27 -1.25 25.74
N PRO A 71 -9.12 -1.08 26.42
CA PRO A 71 -7.97 -0.39 25.85
C PRO A 71 -7.42 -1.18 24.66
N THR A 72 -7.35 -0.53 23.50
CA THR A 72 -6.88 -1.17 22.25
C THR A 72 -5.54 -0.64 21.79
N SER A 73 -5.22 0.61 22.13
CA SER A 73 -3.92 1.22 21.83
C SER A 73 -3.55 2.27 22.86
N LYS A 74 -2.24 2.46 23.06
CA LYS A 74 -1.67 3.57 23.83
C LYS A 74 -0.68 4.30 22.94
N TYR A 75 -0.75 5.62 22.91
CA TYR A 75 0.26 6.48 22.32
C TYR A 75 0.97 7.26 23.41
N GLU A 76 2.28 7.38 23.30
CA GLU A 76 3.12 8.22 24.13
C GLU A 76 4.05 9.04 23.23
N GLY A 77 3.96 10.37 23.30
CA GLY A 77 4.73 11.24 22.43
C GLY A 77 4.13 12.64 22.28
N GLN A 78 4.52 13.32 21.20
CA GLN A 78 4.09 14.68 20.92
C GLN A 78 2.74 14.70 20.17
N LEU A 79 1.81 15.54 20.63
CA LEU A 79 0.58 15.88 19.91
C LEU A 79 0.58 17.34 19.47
N THR A 80 0.05 17.62 18.28
CA THR A 80 -0.25 18.97 17.80
C THR A 80 -1.67 18.99 17.26
N LYS A 81 -2.51 19.91 17.78
CA LYS A 81 -3.94 20.02 17.40
C LYS A 81 -4.68 18.67 17.44
N GLY A 82 -4.42 17.89 18.50
CA GLY A 82 -5.05 16.59 18.73
C GLY A 82 -4.41 15.42 17.99
N LYS A 83 -3.45 15.63 17.10
CA LYS A 83 -2.85 14.59 16.27
C LYS A 83 -1.42 14.25 16.68
N PRO A 84 -1.00 12.97 16.68
CA PRO A 84 0.42 12.59 16.74
C PRO A 84 1.26 13.39 15.75
N ASN A 85 2.28 14.09 16.25
CA ASN A 85 3.14 14.93 15.41
C ASN A 85 4.50 15.13 16.07
N GLY A 86 5.55 14.54 15.50
CA GLY A 86 6.88 14.41 16.10
C GLY A 86 7.16 12.97 16.58
N ALA A 87 8.23 12.79 17.35
CA ALA A 87 8.57 11.48 17.92
C ALA A 87 7.48 10.95 18.86
N GLY A 88 7.19 9.66 18.75
CA GLY A 88 6.24 8.97 19.60
C GLY A 88 6.30 7.45 19.48
N VAL A 89 5.52 6.79 20.33
CA VAL A 89 5.40 5.33 20.37
C VAL A 89 3.93 4.96 20.52
N PHE A 90 3.41 4.19 19.56
CA PHE A 90 2.18 3.44 19.73
C PHE A 90 2.49 2.06 20.31
N THR A 91 1.60 1.59 21.18
CA THR A 91 1.63 0.25 21.75
C THR A 91 0.25 -0.40 21.55
N PHE A 92 0.22 -1.61 21.02
CA PHE A 92 -1.00 -2.36 20.67
C PHE A 92 -1.09 -3.70 21.42
N ALA A 93 -2.30 -4.26 21.49
CA ALA A 93 -2.58 -5.63 21.95
C ALA A 93 -1.90 -6.00 23.29
N ASN A 94 -2.36 -5.40 24.40
CA ASN A 94 -1.85 -5.65 25.76
C ASN A 94 -0.32 -5.50 25.87
N ASN A 95 0.27 -4.53 25.18
CA ASN A 95 1.72 -4.25 25.15
C ASN A 95 2.60 -5.26 24.39
N SER A 96 2.04 -6.06 23.49
CA SER A 96 2.83 -7.06 22.74
C SER A 96 3.50 -6.49 21.49
N LEU A 97 3.03 -5.35 20.98
CA LEU A 97 3.49 -4.75 19.73
C LEU A 97 3.69 -3.25 19.90
N THR A 98 4.77 -2.72 19.34
CA THR A 98 5.11 -1.30 19.40
C THR A 98 5.42 -0.75 18.02
N LEU A 99 4.89 0.43 17.73
CA LEU A 99 5.24 1.21 16.55
C LEU A 99 5.85 2.54 17.02
N ALA A 100 7.17 2.62 16.96
CA ALA A 100 7.95 3.77 17.37
C ALA A 100 8.50 4.51 16.14
N GLY A 101 8.49 5.84 16.19
CA GLY A 101 9.03 6.63 15.09
C GLY A 101 8.58 8.08 15.14
N ASN A 102 8.82 8.79 14.05
CA ASN A 102 8.30 10.13 13.84
C ASN A 102 6.90 10.08 13.21
N PHE A 103 6.01 10.96 13.67
CA PHE A 103 4.64 11.10 13.18
C PHE A 103 4.43 12.47 12.53
N SER A 104 3.59 12.52 11.50
CA SER A 104 3.16 13.74 10.83
C SER A 104 1.65 13.74 10.67
N GLN A 105 0.97 14.70 11.28
CA GLN A 105 -0.48 14.88 11.15
C GLN A 105 -1.33 13.63 11.50
N GLY A 106 -0.85 12.80 12.42
CA GLY A 106 -1.49 11.57 12.87
C GLY A 106 -1.01 10.31 12.16
N GLU A 107 -0.27 10.44 11.07
CA GLU A 107 0.31 9.33 10.33
C GLU A 107 1.76 9.08 10.73
N ILE A 108 2.21 7.83 10.67
CA ILE A 108 3.64 7.54 10.85
C ILE A 108 4.40 8.00 9.60
N LEU A 109 5.46 8.78 9.81
CA LEU A 109 6.41 9.19 8.80
C LEU A 109 7.82 8.92 9.35
N ASN A 110 8.22 7.66 9.28
CA ASN A 110 9.46 7.17 9.85
C ASN A 110 10.56 7.10 8.80
N LEU A 111 11.57 7.94 8.99
CA LEU A 111 12.82 8.00 8.24
C LEU A 111 13.94 8.39 9.20
N ARG A 112 15.18 8.15 8.78
CA ARG A 112 16.40 8.69 9.39
C ARG A 112 16.28 10.21 9.55
N GLU A 113 16.80 10.75 10.65
CA GLU A 113 16.61 12.16 11.03
C GLU A 113 17.12 13.16 9.98
N ASP A 114 18.19 12.83 9.27
CA ASP A 114 18.75 13.62 8.17
C ASP A 114 17.89 13.58 6.90
N CYS A 115 17.05 12.57 6.70
CA CYS A 115 16.14 12.48 5.56
C CYS A 115 14.84 13.28 5.78
N LEU A 116 14.36 13.40 7.02
CA LEU A 116 13.07 14.04 7.34
C LEU A 116 12.91 15.48 6.78
N PRO A 117 13.92 16.38 6.85
CA PRO A 117 13.82 17.73 6.28
C PRO A 117 13.68 17.77 4.76
N HIS A 118 13.96 16.65 4.08
CA HIS A 118 13.91 16.51 2.63
C HIS A 118 12.64 15.83 2.13
N VAL A 119 11.66 15.62 3.01
CA VAL A 119 10.33 15.15 2.65
C VAL A 119 9.45 16.35 2.30
N HIS A 120 8.95 16.36 1.08
CA HIS A 120 8.07 17.39 0.54
C HIS A 120 6.70 16.80 0.22
N LYS A 121 5.64 17.58 0.42
CA LYS A 121 4.27 17.24 0.00
C LYS A 121 3.81 18.28 -1.01
N GLN A 122 3.61 17.86 -2.26
CA GLN A 122 3.25 18.77 -3.34
C GLN A 122 1.83 18.49 -3.83
N ILE A 123 0.93 19.45 -3.63
CA ILE A 123 -0.47 19.38 -4.08
C ILE A 123 -0.52 19.70 -5.57
N VAL A 124 -1.14 18.80 -6.35
CA VAL A 124 -1.31 18.95 -7.80
C VAL A 124 -2.77 19.21 -8.15
N PHE A 125 -3.71 18.53 -7.51
CA PHE A 125 -5.14 18.80 -7.64
C PHE A 125 -5.74 19.21 -6.30
N ARG A 126 -6.57 20.25 -6.32
CA ARG A 126 -7.26 20.78 -5.12
C ARG A 126 -8.50 19.97 -4.75
N SER A 127 -8.99 19.12 -5.65
CA SER A 127 -10.20 18.32 -5.47
C SER A 127 -10.04 16.93 -6.08
N ASP A 128 -10.37 15.89 -5.30
CA ASP A 128 -10.53 14.50 -5.70
C ASP A 128 -12.02 14.20 -5.82
N SER A 129 -12.58 14.47 -6.99
CA SER A 129 -14.00 14.24 -7.26
C SER A 129 -14.34 12.77 -7.52
N LEU A 130 -13.33 11.91 -7.65
CA LEU A 130 -13.49 10.50 -8.02
C LEU A 130 -13.05 9.56 -6.90
N ASP A 131 -12.61 10.07 -5.75
CA ASP A 131 -12.12 9.30 -4.62
C ASP A 131 -11.02 8.31 -5.07
N TYR A 132 -10.00 8.82 -5.76
CA TYR A 132 -8.77 8.11 -6.09
C TYR A 132 -7.88 7.90 -4.86
N TYR A 133 -8.01 8.78 -3.86
CA TYR A 133 -7.27 8.71 -2.62
C TYR A 133 -8.23 8.90 -1.44
N ILE A 134 -8.19 7.95 -0.50
CA ILE A 134 -8.96 8.00 0.73
C ILE A 134 -8.05 7.77 1.95
N GLY A 135 -8.61 7.85 3.14
CA GLY A 135 -7.86 7.62 4.38
C GLY A 135 -7.06 8.83 4.84
N ASP A 136 -7.11 9.94 4.11
CA ASP A 136 -6.39 11.19 4.38
C ASP A 136 -7.18 12.17 5.27
N ASN A 137 -8.05 11.65 6.13
CA ASN A 137 -8.97 12.41 6.98
C ASN A 137 -10.07 13.17 6.24
N GLY A 138 -10.41 12.76 5.02
CA GLY A 138 -11.47 13.40 4.23
C GLY A 138 -11.02 14.70 3.57
N GLU A 139 -9.70 14.91 3.51
CA GLU A 139 -9.14 15.87 2.57
C GLU A 139 -9.51 15.45 1.15
N LYS A 140 -9.51 16.41 0.23
CA LYS A 140 -9.85 16.18 -1.19
C LYS A 140 -8.70 16.58 -2.09
N GLN A 141 -7.48 16.63 -1.57
CA GLN A 141 -6.33 17.05 -2.36
C GLN A 141 -5.63 15.83 -2.92
N LEU A 142 -5.26 15.87 -4.21
CA LEU A 142 -4.36 14.89 -4.79
C LEU A 142 -2.98 15.51 -4.92
N TYR A 143 -1.99 14.77 -4.43
CA TYR A 143 -0.64 15.21 -4.23
C TYR A 143 0.33 14.05 -4.47
N TYR A 144 1.61 14.32 -4.35
CA TYR A 144 2.60 13.29 -4.09
C TYR A 144 3.43 13.69 -2.88
N GLN A 145 3.93 12.69 -2.18
CA GLN A 145 5.00 12.88 -1.20
C GLN A 145 6.32 12.53 -1.87
N ALA A 146 7.32 13.39 -1.71
CA ALA A 146 8.63 13.23 -2.33
C ALA A 146 9.73 13.28 -1.26
N LEU A 147 10.61 12.27 -1.23
CA LEU A 147 11.89 12.37 -0.53
C LEU A 147 12.95 12.70 -1.57
N VAL A 148 13.54 13.89 -1.48
CA VAL A 148 14.42 14.43 -2.53
C VAL A 148 15.85 14.59 -2.02
N PRO A 149 16.86 13.93 -2.63
CA PRO A 149 18.24 14.04 -2.18
C PRO A 149 18.78 15.46 -2.31
N VAL A 150 19.74 15.82 -1.45
CA VAL A 150 20.50 17.07 -1.61
C VAL A 150 21.22 17.06 -2.95
N GLY A 151 20.99 18.10 -3.75
CA GLY A 151 21.52 18.22 -5.10
C GLY A 151 20.48 17.90 -6.18
N LYS A 152 20.94 17.56 -7.38
CA LYS A 152 20.07 17.18 -8.49
C LYS A 152 19.87 15.66 -8.49
N PRO A 153 18.62 15.16 -8.42
CA PRO A 153 18.35 13.72 -8.54
C PRO A 153 18.91 13.14 -9.83
N LYS A 154 19.53 11.96 -9.74
CA LYS A 154 20.03 11.17 -10.88
C LYS A 154 18.94 10.35 -11.56
N GLY A 155 17.77 10.27 -10.93
CA GLY A 155 16.63 9.48 -11.37
C GLY A 155 15.58 9.44 -10.25
N ALA A 156 14.56 8.61 -10.42
CA ALA A 156 13.54 8.43 -9.41
C ALA A 156 13.06 6.99 -9.24
N LEU A 157 12.73 6.68 -8.00
CA LEU A 157 11.94 5.53 -7.59
C LEU A 157 10.50 6.01 -7.33
N VAL A 158 9.54 5.47 -8.07
CA VAL A 158 8.12 5.72 -7.84
C VAL A 158 7.53 4.54 -7.06
N LEU A 159 6.95 4.79 -5.90
CA LEU A 159 6.29 3.78 -5.06
C LEU A 159 4.79 4.00 -5.06
N LEU A 160 4.04 3.06 -5.64
CA LEU A 160 2.58 3.09 -5.66
C LEU A 160 1.99 2.41 -4.42
N PRO A 161 1.12 3.11 -3.66
CA PRO A 161 0.49 2.55 -2.46
C PRO A 161 -0.41 1.34 -2.75
N GLY A 162 -0.60 0.49 -1.74
CA GLY A 162 -1.68 -0.50 -1.71
C GLY A 162 -3.06 0.14 -1.42
N THR A 163 -4.13 -0.65 -1.52
CA THR A 163 -5.48 -0.16 -1.27
C THR A 163 -5.64 0.39 0.15
N GLY A 164 -6.08 1.64 0.26
CA GLY A 164 -6.27 2.34 1.53
C GLY A 164 -4.99 2.79 2.23
N GLU A 165 -3.81 2.57 1.64
CA GLU A 165 -2.53 2.96 2.23
C GLU A 165 -2.27 4.47 2.02
N THR A 166 -1.80 5.16 3.05
CA THR A 166 -1.39 6.57 2.95
C THR A 166 0.03 6.70 2.42
N THR A 167 0.37 7.86 1.84
CA THR A 167 1.74 8.12 1.35
C THR A 167 2.78 8.05 2.47
N GLU A 168 2.43 8.53 3.66
CA GLU A 168 3.26 8.47 4.86
C GLU A 168 3.48 7.01 5.32
N HIS A 169 2.43 6.17 5.24
CA HIS A 169 2.53 4.75 5.55
C HIS A 169 3.42 4.00 4.55
N VAL A 170 3.36 4.32 3.24
CA VAL A 170 4.26 3.74 2.23
C VAL A 170 5.71 4.09 2.57
N ILE A 171 6.02 5.36 2.79
CA ILE A 171 7.38 5.82 3.12
C ILE A 171 7.90 5.08 4.36
N SER A 172 7.08 4.98 5.40
CA SER A 172 7.48 4.32 6.65
C SER A 172 7.61 2.80 6.51
N SER A 173 6.72 2.16 5.74
CA SER A 173 6.77 0.70 5.48
C SER A 173 7.91 0.32 4.55
N THR A 174 8.44 1.28 3.80
CA THR A 174 9.58 1.13 2.88
C THR A 174 10.77 1.99 3.33
N GLN A 175 10.87 2.30 4.63
CA GLN A 175 11.84 3.25 5.18
C GLN A 175 13.26 3.02 4.65
N GLN A 176 13.79 1.81 4.81
CA GLN A 176 15.15 1.50 4.39
C GLN A 176 15.34 1.59 2.87
N LEU A 177 14.32 1.24 2.08
CA LEU A 177 14.35 1.41 0.63
C LEU A 177 14.39 2.88 0.24
N CYS A 178 13.59 3.72 0.90
CA CYS A 178 13.55 5.16 0.67
C CYS A 178 14.88 5.83 1.03
N GLU A 179 15.46 5.48 2.18
CA GLU A 179 16.75 6.00 2.65
C GLU A 179 17.90 5.59 1.72
N LEU A 180 17.94 4.32 1.27
CA LEU A 180 18.95 3.88 0.32
C LEU A 180 18.80 4.57 -1.04
N ALA A 181 17.57 4.78 -1.52
CA ALA A 181 17.33 5.54 -2.76
C ALA A 181 17.86 6.98 -2.62
N TYR A 182 17.57 7.65 -1.50
CA TYR A 182 18.09 8.97 -1.16
C TYR A 182 19.63 8.99 -1.15
N ASP A 183 20.28 8.03 -0.48
CA ASP A 183 21.74 7.91 -0.40
C ASP A 183 22.38 7.71 -1.79
N HIS A 184 21.67 7.06 -2.72
CA HIS A 184 22.08 6.87 -4.10
C HIS A 184 21.67 8.00 -5.06
N GLN A 185 21.26 9.16 -4.53
CA GLN A 185 20.85 10.34 -5.31
C GLN A 185 19.63 10.09 -6.21
N LEU A 186 18.70 9.22 -5.77
CA LEU A 186 17.41 9.02 -6.41
C LEU A 186 16.32 9.75 -5.62
N ALA A 187 15.44 10.47 -6.31
CA ALA A 187 14.22 10.96 -5.69
C ALA A 187 13.25 9.80 -5.46
N VAL A 188 12.57 9.76 -4.32
CA VAL A 188 11.47 8.83 -4.08
C VAL A 188 10.16 9.59 -4.21
N ILE A 189 9.26 9.12 -5.07
CA ILE A 189 7.95 9.74 -5.31
C ILE A 189 6.86 8.75 -4.92
N VAL A 190 5.97 9.17 -4.02
CA VAL A 190 4.80 8.39 -3.58
C VAL A 190 3.52 9.15 -3.95
N PRO A 191 2.85 8.77 -5.05
CA PRO A 191 1.62 9.41 -5.49
C PRO A 191 0.44 9.13 -4.54
N SER A 192 -0.43 10.10 -4.31
CA SER A 192 -1.67 9.92 -3.54
C SER A 192 -2.72 9.19 -4.39
N ILE A 193 -2.59 7.86 -4.48
CA ILE A 193 -3.58 6.97 -5.10
C ILE A 193 -3.61 5.66 -4.33
N ASN A 194 -4.78 5.30 -3.80
CA ASN A 194 -4.94 4.09 -3.00
C ASN A 194 -6.33 3.44 -3.19
N GLN A 195 -6.99 3.79 -4.29
CA GLN A 195 -8.28 3.24 -4.71
C GLN A 195 -8.26 2.87 -6.19
N ARG A 196 -9.17 1.95 -6.54
CA ARG A 196 -9.37 1.26 -7.83
C ARG A 196 -8.69 -0.12 -7.89
N LEU A 197 -9.16 -0.96 -8.79
CA LEU A 197 -8.45 -2.13 -9.31
C LEU A 197 -8.32 -2.04 -10.84
N THR A 198 -9.01 -1.09 -11.46
CA THR A 198 -8.95 -0.81 -12.89
C THR A 198 -8.14 0.47 -13.17
N MET A 199 -7.07 0.34 -13.96
CA MET A 199 -6.31 1.50 -14.45
C MET A 199 -7.05 2.20 -15.59
N THR A 200 -8.09 2.94 -15.23
CA THR A 200 -8.87 3.74 -16.19
C THR A 200 -8.05 4.91 -16.76
N LYS A 201 -8.52 5.53 -17.84
CA LYS A 201 -7.89 6.75 -18.41
C LYS A 201 -7.71 7.86 -17.36
N GLY A 202 -8.63 7.99 -16.42
CA GLY A 202 -8.53 8.97 -15.33
C GLY A 202 -7.40 8.65 -14.35
N VAL A 203 -7.17 7.35 -14.04
CA VAL A 203 -6.02 6.91 -13.23
C VAL A 203 -4.70 7.20 -13.96
N VAL A 204 -4.62 6.90 -15.25
CA VAL A 204 -3.43 7.22 -16.07
C VAL A 204 -3.17 8.73 -16.10
N HIS A 205 -4.22 9.53 -16.30
CA HIS A 205 -4.12 10.99 -16.28
C HIS A 205 -3.62 11.52 -14.92
N LEU A 206 -4.15 10.99 -13.81
CA LEU A 206 -3.70 11.34 -12.47
C LEU A 206 -2.20 11.05 -12.29
N LEU A 207 -1.76 9.82 -12.56
CA LEU A 207 -0.35 9.43 -12.43
C LEU A 207 0.55 10.30 -13.30
N ASN A 208 0.16 10.55 -14.56
CA ASN A 208 0.91 11.43 -15.45
C ASN A 208 1.04 12.85 -14.89
N ALA A 209 -0.04 13.44 -14.37
CA ALA A 209 0.00 14.78 -13.81
C ALA A 209 0.90 14.87 -12.57
N LEU A 210 0.82 13.88 -11.67
CA LEU A 210 1.67 13.82 -10.47
C LEU A 210 3.15 13.67 -10.85
N LEU A 211 3.48 12.75 -11.75
CA LEU A 211 4.85 12.52 -12.22
C LEU A 211 5.39 13.72 -13.00
N ALA A 212 4.58 14.35 -13.85
CA ALA A 212 4.99 15.53 -14.61
C ALA A 212 5.31 16.71 -13.67
N SER A 213 4.51 16.88 -12.62
CA SER A 213 4.79 17.86 -11.58
C SER A 213 6.10 17.56 -10.84
N ALA A 214 6.35 16.31 -10.45
CA ALA A 214 7.60 15.92 -9.77
C ALA A 214 8.85 16.10 -10.67
N ILE A 215 8.77 15.69 -11.94
CA ILE A 215 9.84 15.88 -12.94
C ILE A 215 10.20 17.35 -13.07
N LYS A 216 9.19 18.21 -13.19
CA LYS A 216 9.40 19.66 -13.34
C LYS A 216 9.97 20.28 -12.07
N GLU A 217 9.39 19.98 -10.91
CA GLU A 217 9.76 20.60 -9.63
C GLU A 217 11.19 20.27 -9.22
N TYR A 218 11.58 18.99 -9.34
CA TYR A 218 12.89 18.53 -8.86
C TYR A 218 13.91 18.26 -9.98
N ALA A 219 13.60 18.67 -11.21
CA ALA A 219 14.43 18.45 -12.39
C ALA A 219 14.88 16.98 -12.56
N ILE A 220 13.96 16.04 -12.31
CA ILE A 220 14.25 14.60 -12.41
C ILE A 220 14.46 14.22 -13.88
N PRO A 221 15.51 13.47 -14.23
CA PRO A 221 15.71 13.00 -15.61
C PRO A 221 14.56 12.08 -16.03
N LYS A 222 13.77 12.51 -17.04
CA LYS A 222 12.52 11.86 -17.47
C LYS A 222 12.69 10.41 -17.91
N GLU A 223 13.89 10.03 -18.30
CA GLU A 223 14.29 8.72 -18.79
C GLU A 223 14.84 7.80 -17.69
N LYS A 224 15.00 8.28 -16.45
CA LYS A 224 15.63 7.53 -15.35
C LYS A 224 14.65 7.22 -14.23
N PHE A 225 13.57 6.52 -14.58
CA PHE A 225 12.51 6.12 -13.65
C PHE A 225 12.49 4.60 -13.46
N VAL A 226 12.35 4.16 -12.22
CA VAL A 226 11.85 2.82 -11.87
C VAL A 226 10.56 2.98 -11.10
N ILE A 227 9.56 2.16 -11.42
CA ILE A 227 8.27 2.16 -10.72
C ILE A 227 8.04 0.82 -10.05
N GLY A 228 7.45 0.84 -8.87
CA GLY A 228 6.91 -0.37 -8.26
C GLY A 228 5.85 -0.06 -7.24
N GLY A 229 5.21 -1.10 -6.73
CA GLY A 229 4.10 -0.92 -5.81
C GLY A 229 3.71 -2.18 -5.06
N PHE A 230 2.88 -2.00 -4.03
CA PHE A 230 2.36 -3.08 -3.21
C PHE A 230 0.89 -3.33 -3.50
N SER A 231 0.47 -4.60 -3.59
CA SER A 231 -0.94 -4.95 -3.79
C SER A 231 -1.52 -4.28 -5.04
N MET A 232 -2.59 -3.49 -4.93
CA MET A 232 -3.09 -2.60 -6.00
C MET A 232 -1.99 -1.76 -6.66
N GLY A 233 -1.06 -1.20 -5.89
CA GLY A 233 0.08 -0.46 -6.43
C GLY A 233 1.00 -1.32 -7.28
N GLY A 234 1.13 -2.62 -6.95
CA GLY A 234 1.88 -3.59 -7.74
C GLY A 234 1.22 -3.84 -9.10
N LEU A 235 -0.10 -4.06 -9.12
CA LEU A 235 -0.91 -4.11 -10.35
C LEU A 235 -0.72 -2.83 -11.19
N PHE A 236 -0.82 -1.66 -10.56
CA PHE A 236 -0.71 -0.39 -11.27
C PHE A 236 0.69 -0.11 -11.78
N SER A 237 1.73 -0.53 -11.07
CA SER A 237 3.11 -0.36 -11.54
C SER A 237 3.36 -1.13 -12.84
N LEU A 238 2.89 -2.38 -12.91
CA LEU A 238 2.97 -3.23 -14.09
C LEU A 238 2.12 -2.66 -15.24
N ARG A 239 0.84 -2.36 -14.98
CA ARG A 239 -0.08 -1.85 -16.01
C ARG A 239 0.37 -0.49 -16.58
N TYR A 240 0.86 0.42 -15.73
CA TYR A 240 1.40 1.70 -16.19
C TYR A 240 2.60 1.49 -17.12
N THR A 241 3.49 0.56 -16.76
CA THR A 241 4.68 0.23 -17.56
C THR A 241 4.29 -0.39 -18.91
N GLU A 242 3.33 -1.31 -18.93
CA GLU A 242 2.80 -1.90 -20.17
C GLU A 242 2.23 -0.83 -21.10
N LEU A 243 1.41 0.08 -20.58
CA LEU A 243 0.85 1.21 -21.34
C LEU A 243 1.93 2.14 -21.87
N ALA A 244 2.96 2.41 -21.06
CA ALA A 244 4.09 3.26 -21.44
C ALA A 244 4.94 2.64 -22.55
N VAL A 245 5.15 1.32 -22.53
CA VAL A 245 5.89 0.61 -23.57
C VAL A 245 5.06 0.44 -24.83
N GLU A 246 3.78 0.11 -24.70
CA GLU A 246 2.85 -0.02 -25.84
C GLU A 246 2.73 1.30 -26.61
N ASN A 247 2.55 2.41 -25.89
CA ASN A 247 2.46 3.73 -26.49
C ASN A 247 3.03 4.82 -25.55
N PRO A 248 4.32 5.17 -25.70
CA PRO A 248 5.01 6.13 -24.84
C PRO A 248 4.32 7.49 -24.72
N ALA A 249 3.59 7.94 -25.75
CA ALA A 249 2.90 9.22 -25.74
C ALA A 249 1.73 9.29 -24.74
N ASN A 250 1.23 8.14 -24.27
CA ASN A 250 0.15 8.08 -23.29
C ASN A 250 0.62 8.28 -21.85
N THR A 251 1.93 8.28 -21.61
CA THR A 251 2.52 8.30 -20.28
C THR A 251 3.58 9.38 -20.15
N THR A 252 3.77 9.92 -18.95
CA THR A 252 4.77 10.95 -18.69
C THR A 252 6.19 10.41 -18.68
N ALA A 253 6.36 9.15 -18.27
CA ALA A 253 7.65 8.47 -18.24
C ALA A 253 7.48 7.02 -18.69
N VAL A 254 8.50 6.49 -19.36
CA VAL A 254 8.61 5.05 -19.64
C VAL A 254 9.59 4.48 -18.61
N PRO A 255 9.11 3.65 -17.66
CA PRO A 255 9.98 3.09 -16.64
C PRO A 255 11.08 2.21 -17.24
N LEU A 256 12.32 2.36 -16.76
CA LEU A 256 13.47 1.53 -17.12
C LEU A 256 13.35 0.10 -16.60
N ALA A 257 12.66 -0.06 -15.48
CA ALA A 257 12.36 -1.35 -14.86
C ALA A 257 11.11 -1.21 -13.99
N VAL A 258 10.45 -2.34 -13.71
CA VAL A 258 9.25 -2.39 -12.89
C VAL A 258 9.32 -3.51 -11.87
N PHE A 259 8.80 -3.27 -10.66
CA PHE A 259 8.59 -4.34 -9.68
C PHE A 259 7.20 -4.30 -9.04
N SER A 260 6.66 -5.47 -8.71
CA SER A 260 5.41 -5.60 -7.97
C SER A 260 5.62 -6.43 -6.71
N CYS A 261 5.15 -5.89 -5.59
CA CYS A 261 5.16 -6.49 -4.27
C CYS A 261 3.78 -7.07 -4.00
N ASP A 262 3.63 -8.38 -4.22
CA ASP A 262 2.39 -9.12 -4.03
C ASP A 262 1.14 -8.44 -4.63
N GLY A 263 1.30 -7.86 -5.82
CA GLY A 263 0.19 -7.24 -6.56
C GLY A 263 -0.51 -8.21 -7.50
N PRO A 264 -1.85 -8.22 -7.60
CA PRO A 264 -2.54 -9.10 -8.52
C PRO A 264 -2.17 -8.77 -9.97
N VAL A 265 -2.16 -9.79 -10.83
CA VAL A 265 -1.86 -9.61 -12.26
C VAL A 265 -3.00 -10.03 -13.18
N ASP A 266 -3.92 -10.89 -12.72
CA ASP A 266 -5.13 -11.33 -13.45
C ASP A 266 -6.40 -10.97 -12.66
N LEU A 267 -7.18 -10.01 -13.17
CA LEU A 267 -8.39 -9.52 -12.51
C LEU A 267 -9.57 -10.50 -12.61
N ALA A 268 -9.57 -11.42 -13.59
CA ALA A 268 -10.61 -12.45 -13.66
C ALA A 268 -10.41 -13.49 -12.54
N THR A 269 -9.16 -13.88 -12.26
CA THR A 269 -8.83 -14.73 -11.10
C THR A 269 -9.19 -14.03 -9.79
N ILE A 270 -8.80 -12.76 -9.64
CA ILE A 270 -9.13 -11.98 -8.43
C ILE A 270 -10.62 -11.85 -8.20
N TYR A 271 -11.41 -11.61 -9.26
CA TYR A 271 -12.86 -11.61 -9.16
C TYR A 271 -13.39 -12.95 -8.60
N GLY A 272 -12.89 -14.07 -9.12
CA GLY A 272 -13.21 -15.41 -8.62
C GLY A 272 -12.85 -15.59 -7.14
N ASN A 273 -11.66 -15.15 -6.74
CA ASN A 273 -11.18 -15.23 -5.36
C ASN A 273 -12.05 -14.40 -4.42
N PHE A 274 -12.47 -13.20 -4.83
CA PHE A 274 -13.43 -12.40 -4.06
C PHE A 274 -14.78 -13.10 -3.91
N LYS A 275 -15.30 -13.73 -4.97
CA LYS A 275 -16.56 -14.49 -4.90
C LYS A 275 -16.46 -15.68 -3.95
N LYS A 276 -15.37 -16.46 -4.03
CA LYS A 276 -15.07 -17.58 -3.12
C LYS A 276 -15.00 -17.10 -1.67
N LYS A 277 -14.28 -16.00 -1.42
CA LYS A 277 -14.12 -15.40 -0.08
C LYS A 277 -15.44 -14.88 0.48
N LEU A 278 -16.31 -14.25 -0.32
CA LEU A 278 -17.65 -13.82 0.14
C LEU A 278 -18.61 -14.97 0.41
N ALA A 279 -18.53 -16.06 -0.34
CA ALA A 279 -19.34 -17.24 -0.07
C ALA A 279 -19.02 -17.84 1.31
N LYS A 280 -17.74 -17.79 1.70
CA LYS A 280 -17.25 -18.29 2.99
C LYS A 280 -17.42 -17.28 4.13
N PHE A 281 -17.18 -16.01 3.86
CA PHE A 281 -17.24 -14.91 4.83
C PHE A 281 -18.19 -13.82 4.32
N PRO A 282 -19.51 -14.01 4.46
CA PRO A 282 -20.49 -13.00 4.05
C PRO A 282 -20.23 -11.65 4.71
N GLY A 283 -20.18 -10.58 3.91
CA GLY A 283 -19.93 -9.22 4.40
C GLY A 283 -18.46 -8.83 4.55
N ALA A 284 -17.50 -9.66 4.11
CA ALA A 284 -16.10 -9.27 4.08
C ALA A 284 -15.89 -7.97 3.26
N PRO A 285 -15.33 -6.88 3.85
CA PRO A 285 -15.29 -5.56 3.20
C PRO A 285 -14.50 -5.52 1.90
N GLU A 286 -13.29 -6.07 1.89
CA GLU A 286 -12.38 -6.05 0.74
C GLU A 286 -12.95 -6.79 -0.48
N PRO A 287 -13.42 -8.05 -0.38
CA PRO A 287 -14.08 -8.72 -1.50
C PRO A 287 -15.34 -8.01 -1.99
N SER A 288 -16.14 -7.45 -1.07
CA SER A 288 -17.33 -6.69 -1.43
C SER A 288 -16.98 -5.43 -2.21
N TYR A 289 -15.91 -4.74 -1.82
CA TYR A 289 -15.38 -3.59 -2.55
C TYR A 289 -14.87 -4.01 -3.93
N GLY A 290 -14.03 -5.04 -4.00
CA GLY A 290 -13.37 -5.46 -5.25
C GLY A 290 -14.36 -5.91 -6.31
N ILE A 291 -15.39 -6.69 -5.95
CA ILE A 291 -16.46 -7.07 -6.89
C ILE A 291 -17.21 -5.85 -7.40
N ARG A 292 -17.60 -4.91 -6.52
CA ARG A 292 -18.33 -3.70 -6.94
C ARG A 292 -17.50 -2.83 -7.88
N GLU A 293 -16.21 -2.66 -7.58
CA GLU A 293 -15.31 -1.88 -8.44
C GLU A 293 -15.18 -2.55 -9.80
N LEU A 294 -14.88 -3.85 -9.84
CA LEU A 294 -14.70 -4.57 -11.09
C LEU A 294 -15.98 -4.57 -11.93
N GLU A 295 -17.15 -4.84 -11.33
CA GLU A 295 -18.43 -4.81 -12.05
C GLU A 295 -18.78 -3.39 -12.55
N GLN A 296 -18.47 -2.34 -11.77
CA GLN A 296 -18.69 -0.95 -12.17
C GLN A 296 -17.86 -0.56 -13.40
N TYR A 297 -16.59 -0.97 -13.47
CA TYR A 297 -15.68 -0.56 -14.55
C TYR A 297 -15.57 -1.58 -15.69
N CYS A 298 -15.99 -2.82 -15.47
CA CYS A 298 -16.02 -3.88 -16.48
C CYS A 298 -17.44 -4.16 -17.03
N ASN A 299 -18.48 -3.53 -16.47
CA ASN A 299 -19.88 -3.71 -16.87
C ASN A 299 -20.40 -5.15 -16.77
N GLY A 300 -19.93 -5.91 -15.77
CA GLY A 300 -20.36 -7.28 -15.51
C GLY A 300 -19.24 -8.17 -14.98
N SER A 301 -19.53 -9.45 -14.80
CA SER A 301 -18.54 -10.46 -14.39
C SER A 301 -17.59 -10.84 -15.56
N PRO A 302 -16.41 -11.43 -15.29
CA PRO A 302 -15.48 -11.84 -16.34
C PRO A 302 -16.05 -12.91 -17.29
N LEU A 303 -17.05 -13.69 -16.83
CA LEU A 303 -17.76 -14.65 -17.67
C LEU A 303 -18.70 -13.97 -18.68
N GLN A 304 -19.32 -12.85 -18.28
CA GLN A 304 -20.29 -12.13 -19.11
C GLN A 304 -19.59 -11.16 -20.07
N VAL A 305 -18.57 -10.44 -19.57
CA VAL A 305 -17.87 -9.38 -20.29
C VAL A 305 -16.36 -9.53 -20.09
N PRO A 306 -15.70 -10.50 -20.75
CA PRO A 306 -14.28 -10.82 -20.48
C PRO A 306 -13.30 -9.73 -20.90
N GLN A 307 -13.63 -8.92 -21.92
CA GLN A 307 -12.67 -8.01 -22.56
C GLN A 307 -12.11 -6.92 -21.62
N PRO A 308 -12.92 -6.22 -20.78
CA PRO A 308 -12.39 -5.27 -19.81
C PRO A 308 -11.46 -5.91 -18.77
N TYR A 309 -11.73 -7.15 -18.34
CA TYR A 309 -10.85 -7.86 -17.41
C TYR A 309 -9.49 -8.14 -18.06
N ILE A 310 -9.47 -8.59 -19.32
CA ILE A 310 -8.22 -8.76 -20.08
C ILE A 310 -7.49 -7.42 -20.24
N TYR A 311 -8.22 -6.35 -20.56
CA TYR A 311 -7.65 -5.02 -20.77
C TYR A 311 -7.00 -4.41 -19.52
N TYR A 312 -7.61 -4.59 -18.34
CA TYR A 312 -7.11 -4.03 -17.08
C TYR A 312 -6.12 -4.94 -16.34
N SER A 313 -6.06 -6.23 -16.68
CA SER A 313 -5.08 -7.16 -16.12
C SER A 313 -3.69 -6.93 -16.72
N CYS A 314 -2.63 -7.15 -15.94
CA CYS A 314 -1.26 -7.16 -16.45
C CYS A 314 -0.99 -8.45 -17.23
N TYR A 315 -1.45 -9.57 -16.68
CA TYR A 315 -1.39 -10.88 -17.29
C TYR A 315 -2.78 -11.48 -17.34
N SER A 316 -3.06 -12.24 -18.39
CA SER A 316 -4.31 -12.99 -18.45
C SER A 316 -4.00 -14.43 -18.79
N HIS A 317 -4.20 -15.32 -17.82
CA HIS A 317 -3.92 -16.75 -18.02
C HIS A 317 -4.76 -17.35 -19.15
N SER A 318 -5.95 -16.79 -19.38
CA SER A 318 -6.84 -17.16 -20.49
C SER A 318 -6.32 -16.78 -21.88
N GLN A 319 -5.29 -15.94 -21.98
CA GLN A 319 -4.76 -15.45 -23.24
C GLN A 319 -3.43 -16.13 -23.58
N VAL A 320 -3.39 -16.77 -24.76
CA VAL A 320 -2.19 -17.51 -25.23
C VAL A 320 -0.98 -16.59 -25.43
N ASP A 321 -1.21 -15.31 -25.73
CA ASP A 321 -0.17 -14.29 -25.85
C ASP A 321 0.15 -13.58 -24.52
N GLY A 322 -0.36 -14.09 -23.39
CA GLY A 322 -0.16 -13.53 -22.06
C GLY A 322 -0.93 -12.22 -21.79
N GLY A 323 -1.76 -11.75 -22.71
CA GLY A 323 -2.48 -10.49 -22.57
C GLY A 323 -1.55 -9.28 -22.66
N ASN A 324 -1.58 -8.40 -21.65
CA ASN A 324 -0.74 -7.20 -21.65
C ASN A 324 0.73 -7.46 -21.30
N ALA A 325 1.05 -8.60 -20.68
CA ALA A 325 2.41 -8.96 -20.30
C ALA A 325 3.37 -8.99 -21.50
N LYS A 326 2.88 -9.20 -22.73
CA LYS A 326 3.68 -9.12 -23.96
C LYS A 326 4.42 -7.79 -24.13
N PHE A 327 3.89 -6.70 -23.58
CA PHE A 327 4.53 -5.38 -23.61
C PHE A 327 5.70 -5.24 -22.64
N LEU A 328 5.88 -6.19 -21.72
CA LEU A 328 7.01 -6.22 -20.79
C LEU A 328 8.15 -7.13 -21.25
N LYS A 329 8.11 -7.68 -22.48
CA LYS A 329 9.12 -8.65 -22.96
C LYS A 329 10.57 -8.14 -22.89
N ASP A 330 10.78 -6.84 -23.08
CA ASP A 330 12.11 -6.21 -23.10
C ASP A 330 12.35 -5.32 -21.87
N THR A 331 11.37 -5.26 -20.94
CA THR A 331 11.48 -4.47 -19.71
C THR A 331 11.86 -5.39 -18.55
N PRO A 332 12.88 -5.08 -17.74
CA PRO A 332 13.16 -5.85 -16.52
C PRO A 332 11.97 -5.82 -15.56
N VAL A 333 11.51 -7.00 -15.12
CA VAL A 333 10.35 -7.17 -14.24
C VAL A 333 10.75 -7.98 -13.01
N ARG A 334 10.48 -7.46 -11.81
CA ARG A 334 10.59 -8.23 -10.56
C ARG A 334 9.25 -8.39 -9.87
N ILE A 335 8.89 -9.62 -9.55
CA ILE A 335 7.76 -9.90 -8.65
C ILE A 335 8.28 -10.41 -7.32
N TYR A 336 7.79 -9.85 -6.23
CA TYR A 336 8.03 -10.33 -4.88
C TYR A 336 6.74 -10.93 -4.31
N ASN A 337 6.81 -12.14 -3.76
CA ASN A 337 5.71 -12.77 -3.04
C ASN A 337 6.25 -13.61 -1.87
N ASP A 338 5.60 -13.59 -0.71
CA ASP A 338 5.88 -14.54 0.39
C ASP A 338 4.95 -15.75 0.24
N VAL A 339 5.40 -16.74 -0.56
CA VAL A 339 4.61 -17.92 -0.91
C VAL A 339 4.61 -18.91 0.26
N ASP A 340 3.76 -18.64 1.25
CA ASP A 340 3.62 -19.44 2.49
C ASP A 340 2.20 -20.05 2.61
N PRO A 341 1.90 -21.15 1.90
CA PRO A 341 0.57 -21.78 1.93
C PRO A 341 0.15 -22.19 3.34
N ASN A 342 1.09 -22.63 4.18
CA ASN A 342 0.81 -23.03 5.55
C ASN A 342 0.33 -21.85 6.39
N TRP A 343 0.98 -20.69 6.28
CA TRP A 343 0.51 -19.49 6.96
C TRP A 343 -0.89 -19.09 6.48
N TRP A 344 -1.14 -19.09 5.17
CA TRP A 344 -2.44 -18.73 4.60
C TRP A 344 -3.57 -19.67 5.04
N MET A 345 -3.35 -20.99 5.02
CA MET A 345 -4.32 -21.96 5.51
C MET A 345 -4.64 -21.75 7.00
N VAL A 346 -3.60 -21.59 7.84
CA VAL A 346 -3.78 -21.44 9.29
C VAL A 346 -4.43 -20.10 9.67
N ASN A 347 -4.06 -19.00 9.01
CA ASN A 347 -4.42 -17.65 9.47
C ASN A 347 -5.58 -17.01 8.69
N ARG A 348 -5.89 -17.53 7.50
CA ARG A 348 -6.87 -16.93 6.58
C ARG A 348 -7.84 -17.94 5.99
N ASP A 349 -7.60 -19.25 6.22
CA ASP A 349 -8.47 -20.33 5.76
C ASP A 349 -8.67 -20.27 4.23
N VAL A 350 -7.56 -20.04 3.53
CA VAL A 350 -7.43 -19.97 2.07
C VAL A 350 -6.25 -20.83 1.60
N ASP A 351 -6.24 -21.16 0.32
CA ASP A 351 -5.27 -22.06 -0.30
C ASP A 351 -4.45 -21.36 -1.40
N MET A 352 -3.58 -22.10 -2.10
CA MET A 352 -2.70 -21.54 -3.13
C MET A 352 -3.45 -20.89 -4.30
N TYR A 353 -4.68 -21.31 -4.59
CA TYR A 353 -5.49 -20.69 -5.66
C TYR A 353 -6.01 -19.30 -5.28
N ASP A 354 -6.01 -18.98 -3.98
CA ASP A 354 -6.37 -17.66 -3.48
C ASP A 354 -5.19 -16.68 -3.48
N MET A 355 -3.97 -17.14 -3.75
CA MET A 355 -2.75 -16.33 -3.70
C MET A 355 -2.45 -15.67 -5.05
N ASN A 356 -2.01 -14.41 -5.05
CA ASN A 356 -1.54 -13.73 -6.26
C ASN A 356 -0.35 -14.45 -6.91
N ALA A 357 0.44 -15.18 -6.10
CA ALA A 357 1.62 -15.93 -6.54
C ALA A 357 1.32 -16.89 -7.71
N LEU A 358 0.10 -17.43 -7.79
CA LEU A 358 -0.29 -18.34 -8.85
C LEU A 358 -0.12 -17.66 -10.23
N ASP A 359 -0.86 -16.57 -10.46
CA ASP A 359 -0.81 -15.86 -11.75
C ASP A 359 0.50 -15.08 -11.92
N GLN A 360 1.10 -14.59 -10.84
CA GLN A 360 2.40 -13.91 -10.89
C GLN A 360 3.52 -14.84 -11.38
N SER A 361 3.54 -16.09 -10.92
CA SER A 361 4.54 -17.07 -11.36
C SER A 361 4.34 -17.43 -12.83
N ALA A 362 3.09 -17.57 -13.28
CA ALA A 362 2.74 -17.80 -14.67
C ALA A 362 3.14 -16.63 -15.58
N MET A 363 2.91 -15.38 -15.15
CA MET A 363 3.32 -14.18 -15.87
C MET A 363 4.85 -14.13 -16.04
N ILE A 364 5.61 -14.37 -14.96
CA ILE A 364 7.08 -14.34 -15.04
C ILE A 364 7.60 -15.44 -15.96
N LEU A 365 7.06 -16.66 -15.87
CA LEU A 365 7.44 -17.75 -16.78
C LEU A 365 7.14 -17.37 -18.24
N PHE A 366 5.97 -16.80 -18.51
CA PHE A 366 5.62 -16.30 -19.84
C PHE A 366 6.64 -15.28 -20.38
N LEU A 367 7.11 -14.35 -19.55
CA LEU A 367 8.12 -13.36 -19.94
C LEU A 367 9.48 -14.02 -20.21
N MET A 368 9.90 -14.96 -19.37
CA MET A 368 11.13 -15.72 -19.54
C MET A 368 11.12 -16.51 -20.86
N ASP A 369 10.02 -17.19 -21.17
CA ASP A 369 9.82 -17.95 -22.41
C ASP A 369 9.87 -17.06 -23.67
N ARG A 370 9.57 -15.77 -23.52
CA ARG A 370 9.68 -14.75 -24.58
C ARG A 370 11.03 -14.05 -24.63
N GLY A 371 12.01 -14.53 -23.84
CA GLY A 371 13.38 -14.06 -23.87
C GLY A 371 13.70 -12.90 -22.92
N ASN A 372 12.76 -12.52 -22.03
CA ASN A 372 13.04 -11.48 -21.03
C ASN A 372 14.05 -11.99 -20.00
N LYS A 373 15.31 -11.56 -20.13
CA LYS A 373 16.40 -11.94 -19.21
C LYS A 373 16.39 -11.17 -17.89
N GLY A 374 15.53 -10.17 -17.75
CA GLY A 374 15.34 -9.37 -16.54
C GLY A 374 14.05 -9.67 -15.79
N ALA A 375 13.27 -10.67 -16.22
CA ALA A 375 12.08 -11.15 -15.53
C ALA A 375 12.46 -12.10 -14.39
N GLU A 376 12.03 -11.82 -13.17
CA GLU A 376 12.38 -12.58 -11.98
C GLU A 376 11.18 -12.68 -11.02
N PHE A 377 10.92 -13.90 -10.51
CA PHE A 377 9.97 -14.14 -9.42
C PHE A 377 10.77 -14.47 -8.15
N ILE A 378 10.62 -13.64 -7.12
CA ILE A 378 11.33 -13.74 -5.85
C ILE A 378 10.35 -14.24 -4.78
N ASN A 379 10.51 -15.51 -4.39
CA ASN A 379 9.80 -16.04 -3.24
C ASN A 379 10.48 -15.59 -1.93
N ALA A 380 9.90 -14.58 -1.30
CA ALA A 380 10.32 -14.02 -0.02
C ALA A 380 9.73 -14.80 1.17
N LEU A 381 9.80 -16.13 1.11
CA LEU A 381 9.20 -17.04 2.09
C LEU A 381 9.58 -16.65 3.53
N GLY A 382 8.58 -16.45 4.38
CA GLY A 382 8.79 -16.17 5.79
C GLY A 382 9.14 -14.72 6.11
N LYS A 383 9.33 -13.84 5.12
CA LYS A 383 9.84 -12.48 5.32
C LYS A 383 8.76 -11.45 5.63
N GLY A 384 7.52 -11.65 5.18
CA GLY A 384 6.46 -10.63 5.27
C GLY A 384 6.13 -10.23 6.72
N ARG A 385 6.32 -8.95 7.04
CA ARG A 385 6.01 -8.29 8.31
C ARG A 385 5.30 -6.94 8.08
N ARG A 386 4.28 -6.65 8.88
CA ARG A 386 3.70 -5.31 8.98
C ARG A 386 4.65 -4.35 9.70
N ILE A 387 4.38 -3.05 9.63
CA ILE A 387 5.28 -2.02 10.17
C ILE A 387 5.46 -2.11 11.69
N GLU A 388 4.46 -2.62 12.41
CA GLU A 388 4.52 -2.91 13.84
C GLU A 388 5.21 -4.26 14.18
N GLY A 389 5.65 -5.01 13.17
CA GLY A 389 6.42 -6.24 13.33
C GLY A 389 5.62 -7.55 13.24
N ASN A 390 4.29 -7.50 13.08
CA ASN A 390 3.46 -8.71 12.94
C ASN A 390 3.76 -9.49 11.66
N ARG A 391 3.80 -10.82 11.74
CA ARG A 391 3.87 -11.68 10.54
C ARG A 391 2.64 -11.49 9.66
N HIS A 392 2.89 -11.14 8.39
CA HIS A 392 1.88 -11.14 7.35
C HIS A 392 2.55 -11.27 5.97
N PRO A 393 2.30 -12.34 5.19
CA PRO A 393 2.92 -12.55 3.87
C PRO A 393 2.64 -11.41 2.87
N HIS A 394 1.44 -10.83 2.90
CA HIS A 394 1.10 -9.63 2.12
C HIS A 394 1.61 -8.36 2.83
N SER A 395 2.85 -7.94 2.60
CA SER A 395 3.47 -6.76 3.23
C SER A 395 4.68 -6.25 2.43
N TRP A 396 4.98 -4.94 2.49
CA TRP A 396 6.14 -4.32 1.83
C TRP A 396 7.49 -4.97 2.16
N SER A 397 7.66 -5.45 3.39
CA SER A 397 8.91 -6.05 3.90
C SER A 397 9.32 -7.37 3.23
N ILE A 398 8.52 -7.89 2.29
CA ILE A 398 8.96 -8.99 1.43
C ILE A 398 10.03 -8.56 0.41
N ILE A 399 10.15 -7.25 0.16
CA ILE A 399 11.23 -6.67 -0.63
C ILE A 399 12.47 -6.57 0.24
N GLU A 400 13.61 -7.06 -0.26
CA GLU A 400 14.91 -6.76 0.34
C GLU A 400 15.48 -5.44 -0.24
N PRO A 401 15.56 -4.35 0.56
CA PRO A 401 15.87 -3.02 0.05
C PRO A 401 17.23 -2.91 -0.65
N ARG A 402 18.29 -3.53 -0.12
CA ARG A 402 19.64 -3.41 -0.70
C ARG A 402 19.71 -4.10 -2.06
N GLU A 403 19.09 -5.26 -2.19
CA GLU A 403 19.05 -5.98 -3.46
C GLU A 403 18.18 -5.28 -4.51
N LEU A 404 17.07 -4.66 -4.10
CA LEU A 404 16.24 -3.89 -5.03
C LEU A 404 17.01 -2.67 -5.54
N ILE A 405 17.67 -1.91 -4.67
CA ILE A 405 18.49 -0.75 -5.08
C ILE A 405 19.61 -1.16 -6.03
N SER A 406 20.34 -2.23 -5.70
CA SER A 406 21.41 -2.73 -6.58
C SER A 406 20.88 -3.12 -7.96
N TRP A 407 19.70 -3.73 -8.03
CA TRP A 407 19.06 -4.09 -9.30
C TRP A 407 18.59 -2.87 -10.09
N MET A 408 18.00 -1.88 -9.42
CA MET A 408 17.58 -0.63 -10.07
C MET A 408 18.77 0.09 -10.70
N LEU A 409 19.86 0.24 -9.94
CA LEU A 409 21.05 0.97 -10.38
C LEU A 409 21.72 0.33 -11.60
N LYS A 410 21.60 -0.99 -11.79
CA LYS A 410 22.08 -1.69 -13.00
C LYS A 410 21.44 -1.14 -14.28
N TYR A 411 20.18 -0.70 -14.22
CA TYR A 411 19.45 -0.18 -15.39
C TYR A 411 19.46 1.35 -15.49
N MET A 412 19.75 2.05 -14.40
CA MET A 412 19.88 3.52 -14.38
C MET A 412 21.29 4.04 -14.75
N GLY A 413 22.26 3.12 -14.84
CA GLY A 413 23.68 3.35 -15.08
C GLY A 413 24.03 4.06 -16.39
#